data_AF-A0A951HEL8-F1
#
_entry.id   AF-A0A951HEL8-F1
#
_cell.length_a   1.000
_cell.length_b   1.000
_cell.length_c   1.000
_cell.angle_alpha   90.00
_cell.angle_beta   90.00
_cell.angle_gamma   90.00
#
_symmetry.space_group_name_H-M   'P 1'
#
loop_
_entity.id
_entity.type
_entity.pdbx_description
1 polymer ?
#
loop_
_entity_poly.entity_id
_entity_poly.type
_entity_poly.pdbx_seq_one_letter_code
_entity_poly.pdbx_strand_id
1 'polypeptide(L)'
;MGLGFILVVCLYIGMFVAMLVMGIVVAIVAVATGSPAALATLLVVFGLILMCGTLYAEVRISLAFPLSFVRRDFIIGEAWRLSRGRFWTLFGAYFVLALLYSVLASLLLGLAIAPLVSELTQASQSPDAIRAAFQHELELVTGPSAVGIAVWLGFALLGGLALALFGGAVATAARDLLAGDPALAEPPRG
;
A
#
# COMPACT_ATOMS: atom_id res chain seq x y z
N MET A 1 13.81 18.39 5.43
CA MET A 1 13.49 17.48 4.30
C MET A 1 14.41 16.25 4.21
N GLY A 2 15.67 16.31 4.69
CA GLY A 2 16.62 15.19 4.57
C GLY A 2 16.25 13.89 5.31
N LEU A 3 15.77 13.94 6.56
CA LEU A 3 15.60 12.71 7.35
C LEU A 3 14.40 11.84 6.92
N GLY A 4 13.28 12.45 6.53
CA GLY A 4 12.14 11.71 5.96
C GLY A 4 12.51 10.98 4.67
N PHE A 5 13.32 11.63 3.82
CA PHE A 5 13.90 11.00 2.64
C PHE A 5 14.84 9.85 3.02
N ILE A 6 15.73 10.04 4.00
CA ILE A 6 16.63 8.99 4.50
C ILE A 6 15.85 7.79 5.02
N LEU A 7 14.74 7.98 5.73
CA LEU A 7 13.91 6.87 6.23
C LEU A 7 13.26 6.06 5.12
N VAL A 8 12.69 6.75 4.13
CA VAL A 8 12.15 6.10 2.94
C VAL A 8 13.27 5.32 2.25
N VAL A 9 14.44 5.94 2.04
CA VAL A 9 15.61 5.27 1.46
C VAL A 9 16.04 4.05 2.28
N CYS A 10 16.13 4.14 3.61
CA CYS A 10 16.47 3.01 4.48
C CYS A 10 15.45 1.87 4.41
N LEU A 11 14.15 2.20 4.37
CA LEU A 11 13.08 1.21 4.20
C LEU A 11 13.22 0.50 2.84
N TYR A 12 13.42 1.25 1.76
CA TYR A 12 13.62 0.69 0.42
C TYR A 12 14.89 -0.16 0.33
N ILE A 13 16.00 0.28 0.93
CA ILE A 13 17.23 -0.51 1.02
C ILE A 13 16.99 -1.80 1.81
N GLY A 14 16.31 -1.73 2.95
CA GLY A 14 15.96 -2.90 3.75
C GLY A 14 15.10 -3.91 2.97
N MET A 15 14.09 -3.42 2.25
CA MET A 15 13.27 -4.25 1.36
C MET A 15 14.10 -4.88 0.24
N PHE A 16 14.98 -4.10 -0.38
CA PHE A 16 15.87 -4.59 -1.45
C PHE A 16 16.80 -5.70 -0.95
N VAL A 17 17.44 -5.50 0.21
CA VAL A 17 18.30 -6.51 0.84
C VAL A 17 17.49 -7.77 1.17
N ALA A 18 16.28 -7.63 1.71
CA ALA A 18 15.44 -8.77 2.01
C ALA A 18 15.03 -9.55 0.75
N MET A 19 14.69 -8.87 -0.34
CA MET A 19 14.41 -9.50 -1.63
C MET A 19 15.64 -10.19 -2.23
N LEU A 20 16.83 -9.61 -2.08
CA LEU A 20 18.09 -10.21 -2.54
C LEU A 20 18.39 -11.49 -1.76
N VAL A 21 18.30 -11.44 -0.43
CA VAL A 21 18.45 -12.62 0.44
C VAL A 21 17.46 -13.70 0.04
N MET A 22 16.21 -13.34 -0.23
CA MET A 22 15.20 -14.29 -0.70
C MET A 22 15.58 -14.93 -2.02
N GLY A 23 16.01 -14.14 -3.02
CA GLY A 23 16.46 -14.67 -4.30
C GLY A 23 17.57 -15.70 -4.14
N ILE A 24 18.52 -15.43 -3.24
CA ILE A 24 19.60 -16.38 -2.90
C ILE A 24 19.03 -17.64 -2.24
N VAL A 25 18.18 -17.51 -1.23
CA VAL A 25 17.61 -18.68 -0.52
C VAL A 25 16.75 -19.54 -1.47
N VAL A 26 15.94 -18.91 -2.32
CA VAL A 26 15.16 -19.59 -3.37
C VAL A 26 16.07 -20.34 -4.33
N ALA A 27 17.15 -19.72 -4.81
CA ALA A 27 18.09 -20.37 -5.70
C ALA A 27 18.79 -21.58 -5.04
N ILE A 28 19.21 -21.45 -3.78
CA ILE A 28 19.83 -22.54 -3.01
C ILE A 28 18.84 -23.69 -2.84
N VAL A 29 17.60 -23.41 -2.41
CA VAL A 29 16.57 -24.43 -2.19
C VAL A 29 16.17 -25.10 -3.51
N ALA A 30 16.08 -24.34 -4.61
CA ALA A 30 15.81 -24.88 -5.94
C ALA A 30 16.85 -25.92 -6.34
N VAL A 31 18.14 -25.59 -6.19
CA VAL A 31 19.26 -26.49 -6.52
C VAL A 31 19.32 -27.68 -5.57
N ALA A 32 19.12 -27.46 -4.26
CA ALA A 32 19.27 -28.49 -3.25
C ALA A 32 18.13 -29.52 -3.25
N THR A 33 16.90 -29.09 -3.53
CA THR A 33 15.71 -29.95 -3.39
C THR A 33 15.12 -30.41 -4.72
N GLY A 34 15.31 -29.64 -5.80
CA GLY A 34 14.64 -29.89 -7.09
C GLY A 34 13.10 -29.90 -7.02
N SER A 35 12.50 -29.49 -5.89
CA SER A 35 11.08 -29.64 -5.61
C SER A 35 10.33 -28.32 -5.83
N PRO A 36 9.42 -28.25 -6.82
CA PRO A 36 8.56 -27.09 -7.03
C PRO A 36 7.70 -26.77 -5.81
N ALA A 37 7.28 -27.80 -5.06
CA ALA A 37 6.47 -27.62 -3.86
C ALA A 37 7.25 -26.91 -2.74
N ALA A 38 8.51 -27.29 -2.52
CA ALA A 38 9.37 -26.64 -1.53
C ALA A 38 9.60 -25.16 -1.87
N LEU A 39 9.80 -24.84 -3.15
CA LEU A 39 9.93 -23.47 -3.64
C LEU A 39 8.66 -22.66 -3.43
N ALA A 40 7.49 -23.21 -3.77
CA ALA A 40 6.21 -22.54 -3.57
C ALA A 40 5.96 -22.24 -2.09
N THR A 41 6.18 -23.21 -1.20
CA THR A 41 6.04 -23.01 0.24
C THR A 41 6.97 -21.92 0.75
N LEU A 42 8.24 -21.94 0.34
CA LEU A 42 9.22 -20.93 0.73
C LEU A 42 8.78 -19.52 0.28
N LEU A 43 8.35 -19.38 -0.98
CA LEU A 43 7.86 -18.11 -1.53
C LEU A 43 6.66 -17.57 -0.75
N VAL A 44 5.68 -18.43 -0.43
CA VAL A 44 4.51 -18.04 0.34
C VAL A 44 4.89 -17.60 1.75
N VAL A 45 5.66 -18.41 2.47
CA VAL A 45 6.04 -18.11 3.87
C VAL A 45 6.85 -16.82 3.94
N PHE A 46 7.84 -16.66 3.07
CA PHE A 46 8.65 -15.45 3.04
C PHE A 46 7.85 -14.23 2.60
N GLY A 47 6.97 -14.38 1.60
CA GLY A 47 6.04 -13.32 1.19
C GLY A 47 5.17 -12.84 2.34
N LEU A 48 4.66 -13.75 3.16
CA LEU A 48 3.90 -13.43 4.37
C LEU A 48 4.76 -12.71 5.42
N ILE A 49 6.01 -13.17 5.65
CA ILE A 49 6.94 -12.51 6.57
C ILE A 49 7.22 -11.07 6.12
N LEU A 50 7.52 -10.87 4.83
CA LEU A 50 7.73 -9.54 4.28
C LEU A 50 6.48 -8.67 4.40
N MET A 51 5.32 -9.19 4.01
CA MET A 51 4.06 -8.45 4.08
C MET A 51 3.76 -8.01 5.53
N CYS A 52 3.83 -8.94 6.48
CA CYS A 52 3.60 -8.65 7.88
C CYS A 52 4.65 -7.69 8.46
N GLY A 53 5.92 -7.87 8.10
CA GLY A 53 7.02 -7.00 8.53
C GLY A 53 6.88 -5.58 8.02
N THR A 54 6.53 -5.42 6.74
CA THR A 54 6.29 -4.11 6.11
C THR A 54 5.07 -3.43 6.71
N LEU A 55 3.92 -4.12 6.82
CA LEU A 55 2.73 -3.57 7.46
C LEU A 55 3.00 -3.16 8.92
N TYR A 56 3.76 -3.97 9.64
CA TYR A 56 4.18 -3.63 11.00
C TYR A 56 5.02 -2.36 11.04
N ALA A 57 6.05 -2.26 10.19
CA ALA A 57 6.89 -1.07 10.10
C ALA A 57 6.11 0.18 9.68
N GLU A 58 5.26 0.08 8.66
CA GLU A 58 4.45 1.20 8.15
C GLU A 58 3.53 1.78 9.22
N VAL A 59 2.74 0.95 9.91
CA VAL A 59 1.84 1.42 10.98
C VAL A 59 2.62 2.08 12.13
N ARG A 60 3.81 1.56 12.45
CA ARG A 60 4.62 2.07 13.56
C ARG A 60 5.31 3.38 13.20
N ILE A 61 5.74 3.53 11.95
CA ILE A 61 6.42 4.71 11.42
C ILE A 61 5.41 5.76 10.94
N SER A 62 4.14 5.42 10.75
CA SER A 62 3.14 6.35 10.22
C SER A 62 3.06 7.65 11.04
N LEU A 63 3.20 7.57 12.37
CA LEU A 63 3.16 8.74 13.26
C LEU A 63 4.41 9.63 13.18
N ALA A 64 5.53 9.14 12.64
CA ALA A 64 6.77 9.91 12.56
C ALA A 64 6.58 11.17 11.69
N PHE A 65 5.83 11.07 10.59
CA PHE A 65 5.58 12.20 9.70
C PHE A 65 4.83 13.35 10.39
N PRO A 66 3.61 13.17 10.95
CA PRO A 66 2.90 14.27 11.61
C PRO A 66 3.62 14.80 12.85
N LEU A 67 4.29 13.95 13.63
CA LEU A 67 5.07 14.40 14.78
C LEU A 67 6.23 15.31 14.36
N SER A 68 6.85 15.06 13.20
CA SER A 68 7.91 15.90 12.66
C SER A 68 7.43 17.31 12.29
N PHE A 69 6.18 17.46 11.85
CA PHE A 69 5.60 18.79 11.60
C PHE A 69 5.29 19.53 12.90
N VAL A 70 4.74 18.84 13.90
CA VAL A 70 4.37 19.45 15.18
C VAL A 70 5.60 19.89 15.96
N ARG A 71 6.61 19.02 16.08
CA ARG A 71 7.80 19.29 16.89
C ARG A 71 8.90 20.05 16.17
N ARG A 72 8.78 20.21 14.84
CA ARG A 72 9.86 20.70 13.95
C ARG A 72 11.17 19.92 14.08
N ASP A 73 11.11 18.74 14.70
CA ASP A 73 12.23 17.85 14.92
C ASP A 73 11.79 16.41 14.64
N PHE A 74 12.71 15.64 14.08
CA PHE A 74 12.39 14.38 13.43
C PHE A 74 12.76 13.23 14.36
N ILE A 75 11.81 12.84 15.23
CA ILE A 75 12.08 11.92 16.33
C ILE A 75 11.42 10.55 16.08
N ILE A 76 12.11 9.67 15.35
CA ILE A 76 11.65 8.31 15.02
C ILE A 76 11.47 7.46 16.28
N GLY A 77 12.42 7.54 17.21
CA GLY A 77 12.37 6.76 18.45
C GLY A 77 11.15 7.09 19.30
N GLU A 78 10.70 8.34 19.24
CA GLU A 78 9.50 8.80 19.94
C GLU A 78 8.23 8.36 19.21
N ALA A 79 8.19 8.43 17.88
CA ALA A 79 7.09 7.84 17.10
C ALA A 79 6.93 6.32 17.36
N TRP A 80 8.06 5.61 17.45
CA TRP A 80 8.10 4.18 17.76
C TRP A 80 7.70 3.87 19.21
N ARG A 81 8.04 4.75 20.15
CA ARG A 81 7.59 4.67 21.55
C ARG A 81 6.09 4.95 21.65
N LEU A 82 5.60 5.95 20.93
CA LEU A 82 4.22 6.41 20.98
C LEU A 82 3.23 5.41 20.38
N SER A 83 3.60 4.76 19.28
CA SER A 83 2.78 3.69 18.71
C SER A 83 2.84 2.38 19.53
N ARG A 84 3.70 2.30 20.57
CA ARG A 84 3.94 1.05 21.32
C ARG A 84 2.77 0.82 22.27
N GLY A 85 2.15 -0.36 22.19
CA GLY A 85 0.93 -0.68 22.94
C GLY A 85 -0.38 -0.23 22.28
N ARG A 86 -0.31 0.56 21.19
CA ARG A 86 -1.49 1.02 20.43
C ARG A 86 -1.52 0.51 18.98
N PHE A 87 -0.64 -0.43 18.65
CA PHE A 87 -0.49 -0.99 17.31
C PHE A 87 -1.83 -1.45 16.73
N TRP A 88 -2.59 -2.27 17.47
CA TRP A 88 -3.86 -2.83 16.99
C TRP A 88 -4.92 -1.77 16.72
N THR A 89 -4.96 -0.71 17.52
CA THR A 89 -5.90 0.41 17.30
C THR A 89 -5.53 1.18 16.04
N LEU A 90 -4.25 1.51 15.85
CA LEU A 90 -3.76 2.19 14.65
C LEU A 90 -3.95 1.32 13.40
N PHE A 91 -3.54 0.05 13.48
CA PHE A 91 -3.73 -0.93 12.42
C PHE A 91 -5.21 -1.08 12.07
N GLY A 92 -6.10 -1.21 13.06
CA GLY A 92 -7.54 -1.31 12.83
C GLY A 92 -8.11 -0.09 12.11
N ALA A 93 -7.70 1.12 12.50
CA ALA A 93 -8.11 2.34 11.81
C ALA A 93 -7.65 2.36 10.34
N TYR A 94 -6.37 2.04 10.07
CA TYR A 94 -5.87 1.94 8.70
C TYR A 94 -6.52 0.81 7.92
N PHE A 95 -6.82 -0.31 8.56
CA PHE A 95 -7.46 -1.45 7.95
C PHE A 95 -8.88 -1.11 7.49
N VAL A 96 -9.66 -0.41 8.31
CA VAL A 96 -11.00 0.06 7.93
C VAL A 96 -10.92 1.03 6.75
N LEU A 97 -9.97 1.96 6.76
CA LEU A 97 -9.75 2.89 5.62
C LEU A 97 -9.32 2.15 4.35
N ALA A 98 -8.42 1.17 4.47
CA ALA A 98 -7.99 0.33 3.37
C ALA A 98 -9.14 -0.51 2.81
N LEU A 99 -10.02 -1.03 3.67
CA LEU A 99 -11.20 -1.79 3.26
C LEU A 99 -12.18 -0.88 2.49
N LEU A 100 -12.48 0.31 3.02
CA LEU A 100 -13.33 1.29 2.37
C LEU A 100 -12.77 1.68 0.99
N TYR A 101 -11.47 2.00 0.94
CA TYR A 101 -10.77 2.28 -0.30
C TYR A 101 -10.84 1.11 -1.28
N SER A 102 -10.63 -0.12 -0.81
CA SER A 102 -10.65 -1.33 -1.65
C SER A 102 -12.03 -1.57 -2.25
N VAL A 103 -13.11 -1.31 -1.51
CA VAL A 103 -14.48 -1.40 -2.02
C VAL A 103 -14.70 -0.37 -3.12
N LEU A 104 -14.34 0.90 -2.88
CA LEU A 104 -14.48 1.97 -3.88
C LEU A 104 -13.64 1.69 -5.13
N ALA A 105 -12.40 1.24 -4.95
CA ALA A 105 -11.50 0.85 -6.02
C ALA A 105 -12.06 -0.31 -6.84
N SER A 106 -12.62 -1.33 -6.18
CA SER A 106 -13.21 -2.50 -6.85
C SER A 106 -14.47 -2.13 -7.64
N LEU A 107 -15.30 -1.24 -7.12
CA LEU A 107 -16.47 -0.72 -7.85
C LEU A 107 -16.02 0.02 -9.11
N LEU A 108 -15.04 0.91 -8.99
CA LEU A 108 -14.52 1.65 -10.12
C LEU A 108 -13.84 0.75 -11.16
N LEU A 109 -13.04 -0.20 -10.70
CA LEU A 109 -12.40 -1.20 -11.57
C LEU A 109 -13.45 -2.07 -12.27
N GLY A 110 -14.49 -2.49 -11.55
CA GLY A 110 -15.61 -3.24 -12.11
C GLY A 110 -16.33 -2.48 -13.21
N LEU A 111 -16.57 -1.17 -13.03
CA LEU A 111 -17.13 -0.32 -14.08
C LEU A 111 -16.20 -0.18 -15.28
N ALA A 112 -14.89 -0.09 -15.04
CA ALA A 112 -13.91 -0.01 -16.12
C ALA A 112 -13.93 -1.28 -16.97
N ILE A 113 -13.90 -2.47 -16.35
CA ILE A 113 -13.77 -3.75 -17.07
C ILE A 113 -15.11 -4.39 -17.49
N ALA A 114 -16.25 -3.85 -17.05
CA ALA A 114 -17.56 -4.41 -17.36
C ALA A 114 -17.83 -4.57 -18.88
N PRO A 115 -17.48 -3.59 -19.76
CA PRO A 115 -17.65 -3.75 -21.20
C PRO A 115 -16.84 -4.94 -21.74
N LEU A 116 -15.56 -5.02 -21.40
CA LEU A 116 -14.70 -6.15 -21.76
C LEU A 116 -15.29 -7.51 -21.33
N VAL A 117 -15.79 -7.63 -20.10
CA VAL A 117 -16.40 -8.90 -19.63
C VAL A 117 -17.63 -9.27 -20.46
N SER A 118 -18.45 -8.29 -20.84
CA SER A 118 -19.62 -8.51 -21.68
C SER A 118 -19.25 -8.96 -23.10
N GLU A 119 -18.20 -8.37 -23.68
CA GLU A 119 -17.68 -8.70 -25.00
C GLU A 119 -17.02 -10.08 -25.01
N LEU A 120 -16.20 -10.39 -24.01
CA LEU A 120 -15.53 -11.70 -23.87
C LEU A 120 -16.53 -12.84 -23.73
N THR A 121 -17.65 -12.61 -23.04
CA THR A 121 -18.72 -13.61 -22.92
C THR A 121 -19.32 -13.95 -24.29
N GLN A 122 -19.45 -12.95 -25.17
CA GLN A 122 -19.98 -13.11 -26.53
C GLN A 122 -18.91 -13.64 -27.52
N ALA A 123 -17.65 -13.28 -27.31
CA ALA A 123 -16.50 -13.60 -28.17
C ALA A 123 -15.83 -14.95 -27.86
N SER A 124 -16.30 -15.67 -26.85
CA SER A 124 -15.64 -16.85 -26.24
C SER A 124 -15.29 -18.01 -27.19
N GLN A 125 -15.83 -18.03 -28.41
CA GLN A 125 -15.63 -19.12 -29.37
C GLN A 125 -14.49 -18.90 -30.38
N SER A 126 -13.87 -17.71 -30.45
CA SER A 126 -12.74 -17.48 -31.37
C SER A 126 -11.60 -16.66 -30.76
N PRO A 127 -10.33 -17.07 -30.93
CA PRO A 127 -9.18 -16.31 -30.45
C PRO A 127 -9.09 -14.89 -31.04
N ASP A 128 -9.58 -14.69 -32.27
CA ASP A 128 -9.54 -13.39 -32.94
C ASP A 128 -10.60 -12.42 -32.40
N ALA A 129 -11.79 -12.91 -32.02
CA ALA A 129 -12.80 -12.07 -31.36
C ALA A 129 -12.35 -11.64 -29.96
N ILE A 130 -11.62 -12.48 -29.24
CA ILE A 130 -11.01 -12.12 -27.95
C ILE A 130 -10.00 -10.97 -28.14
N ARG A 131 -9.12 -11.05 -29.16
CA ARG A 131 -8.16 -9.98 -29.45
C ARG A 131 -8.85 -8.67 -29.81
N ALA A 132 -9.90 -8.73 -30.62
CA ALA A 132 -10.67 -7.55 -31.01
C ALA A 132 -11.34 -6.87 -29.80
N ALA A 133 -11.92 -7.65 -28.87
CA ALA A 133 -12.51 -7.12 -27.64
C ALA A 133 -11.48 -6.42 -26.76
N PHE A 134 -10.29 -7.00 -26.60
CA PHE A 134 -9.20 -6.34 -25.85
C PHE A 134 -8.72 -5.04 -26.51
N GLN A 135 -8.65 -4.99 -27.85
CA GLN A 135 -8.25 -3.78 -28.56
C GLN A 135 -9.31 -2.67 -28.41
N HIS A 136 -10.58 -3.03 -28.51
CA HIS A 136 -11.70 -2.10 -28.31
C HIS A 136 -11.74 -1.55 -26.88
N GLU A 137 -11.56 -2.41 -25.88
CA GLU A 137 -11.45 -1.98 -24.48
C GLU A 137 -10.28 -1.01 -24.27
N LEU A 138 -9.12 -1.29 -24.87
CA LEU A 138 -7.96 -0.41 -24.76
C LEU A 138 -8.27 0.97 -25.34
N GLU A 139 -8.97 1.04 -26.47
CA GLU A 139 -9.42 2.29 -27.08
C GLU A 139 -10.44 3.03 -26.20
N LEU A 140 -11.37 2.30 -25.56
CA LEU A 140 -12.33 2.89 -24.63
C LEU A 140 -11.65 3.49 -23.40
N VAL A 141 -10.70 2.78 -22.80
CA VAL A 141 -10.02 3.18 -21.55
C VAL A 141 -8.93 4.22 -21.80
N THR A 142 -8.15 4.09 -22.88
CA THR A 142 -7.01 5.00 -23.16
C THR A 142 -7.33 6.13 -24.13
N GLY A 143 -8.38 5.99 -24.93
CA GLY A 143 -8.82 7.01 -25.87
C GLY A 143 -9.64 8.14 -25.21
N PRO A 144 -9.93 9.22 -25.95
CA PRO A 144 -10.72 10.35 -25.47
C PRO A 144 -12.23 10.04 -25.47
N SER A 145 -12.62 8.83 -25.03
CA SER A 145 -14.01 8.44 -24.91
C SER A 145 -14.62 8.99 -23.62
N ALA A 146 -15.94 9.17 -23.59
CA ALA A 146 -16.62 9.61 -22.36
C ALA A 146 -16.42 8.61 -21.20
N VAL A 147 -16.37 7.31 -21.51
CA VAL A 147 -16.12 6.23 -20.54
C VAL A 147 -14.69 6.30 -20.01
N GLY A 148 -13.70 6.41 -20.90
CA GLY A 148 -12.30 6.56 -20.52
C GLY A 148 -12.08 7.76 -19.62
N ILE A 149 -12.61 8.94 -20.00
CA ILE A 149 -12.55 10.15 -19.18
C ILE A 149 -13.17 9.93 -17.80
N ALA A 150 -14.35 9.31 -17.72
CA ALA A 150 -15.02 9.02 -16.45
C ALA A 150 -14.19 8.07 -15.57
N VAL A 151 -13.60 7.02 -16.15
CA VAL A 151 -12.73 6.07 -15.44
C VAL A 151 -11.47 6.76 -14.92
N TRP A 152 -10.77 7.54 -15.76
CA TRP A 152 -9.58 8.29 -15.36
C TRP A 152 -9.87 9.30 -14.27
N LEU A 153 -10.96 10.07 -14.40
CA LEU A 153 -11.40 10.99 -13.35
C LEU A 153 -11.75 10.24 -12.08
N GLY A 154 -12.43 9.09 -12.18
CA GLY A 154 -12.71 8.22 -11.04
C GLY A 154 -11.44 7.79 -10.32
N PHE A 155 -10.41 7.34 -11.04
CA PHE A 155 -9.15 6.91 -10.44
C PHE A 155 -8.37 8.08 -9.84
N ALA A 156 -8.40 9.25 -10.49
CA ALA A 156 -7.79 10.46 -9.97
C ALA A 156 -8.46 10.92 -8.66
N LEU A 157 -9.80 10.92 -8.62
CA LEU A 157 -10.58 11.24 -7.42
C LEU A 157 -10.31 10.22 -6.31
N LEU A 158 -10.27 8.94 -6.65
CA LEU A 158 -9.96 7.87 -5.70
C LEU A 158 -8.54 8.00 -5.14
N GLY A 159 -7.56 8.34 -5.97
CA GLY A 159 -6.18 8.63 -5.55
C GLY A 159 -6.10 9.84 -4.62
N GLY A 160 -6.78 10.93 -4.96
CA GLY A 160 -6.88 12.11 -4.09
C GLY A 160 -7.56 11.79 -2.76
N LEU A 161 -8.63 11.00 -2.79
CA LEU A 161 -9.34 10.53 -1.59
C LEU A 161 -8.43 9.65 -0.73
N ALA A 162 -7.65 8.74 -1.31
CA ALA A 162 -6.66 7.96 -0.57
C ALA A 162 -5.67 8.87 0.16
N LEU A 163 -5.05 9.82 -0.55
CA LEU A 163 -4.10 10.73 0.06
C LEU A 163 -4.73 11.53 1.21
N ALA A 164 -5.97 12.00 1.03
CA ALA A 164 -6.71 12.74 2.06
C ALA A 164 -7.09 11.87 3.26
N LEU A 165 -7.61 10.67 3.03
CA LEU A 165 -8.04 9.74 4.09
C LEU A 165 -6.86 9.21 4.89
N PHE A 166 -5.84 8.67 4.21
CA PHE A 166 -4.68 8.12 4.87
C PHE A 166 -3.89 9.24 5.57
N GLY A 167 -3.61 10.35 4.90
CA GLY A 167 -2.89 11.49 5.51
C GLY A 167 -3.65 12.14 6.67
N GLY A 168 -4.95 12.37 6.51
CA GLY A 168 -5.82 12.96 7.52
C GLY A 168 -6.03 12.07 8.75
N ALA A 169 -6.15 10.75 8.55
CA ALA A 169 -6.24 9.80 9.65
C ALA A 169 -4.97 9.79 10.51
N VAL A 170 -3.78 9.83 9.89
CA VAL A 170 -2.52 9.91 10.63
C VAL A 170 -2.44 11.21 11.43
N ALA A 171 -2.82 12.34 10.83
CA ALA A 171 -2.79 13.65 11.48
C ALA A 171 -3.75 13.71 12.67
N THR A 172 -4.95 13.15 12.53
CA THR A 172 -5.96 13.08 13.60
C THR A 172 -5.48 12.18 14.73
N ALA A 173 -4.98 10.99 14.42
CA ALA A 173 -4.40 10.08 15.41
C ALA A 173 -3.23 10.73 16.18
N ALA A 174 -2.34 11.44 15.48
CA ALA A 174 -1.24 12.16 16.12
C ALA A 174 -1.73 13.27 17.06
N ARG A 175 -2.73 14.06 16.63
CA ARG A 175 -3.32 15.13 17.45
C ARG A 175 -3.96 14.57 18.72
N ASP A 176 -4.77 13.52 18.59
CA ASP A 176 -5.49 12.94 19.72
C ASP A 176 -4.53 12.27 20.72
N LEU A 177 -3.44 11.67 20.23
CA LEU A 177 -2.37 11.12 21.07
C LEU A 177 -1.60 12.20 21.84
N LEU A 178 -1.32 13.35 21.21
CA LEU A 178 -0.67 14.48 21.87
C LEU A 178 -1.58 15.15 22.91
N ALA A 179 -2.89 15.23 22.65
CA ALA A 179 -3.85 15.78 23.61
C ALA A 179 -4.00 14.91 24.87
N GLY A 180 -3.80 13.60 24.76
CA GLY A 180 -3.95 12.65 25.86
C GLY A 180 -2.72 12.48 26.77
N ASP A 181 -1.56 13.06 26.41
CA ASP A 181 -0.31 12.93 27.17
C ASP A 181 0.46 14.26 27.22
N PRO A 182 0.22 15.12 28.24
CA PRO A 182 0.86 16.42 28.34
C PRO A 182 2.39 16.35 28.55
N ALA A 183 2.93 15.21 29.01
CA ALA A 183 4.39 15.02 29.07
C ALA A 183 5.03 14.95 27.67
N LEU A 184 4.23 14.67 26.63
CA LEU A 184 4.62 14.74 25.23
C LEU A 184 4.27 16.08 24.56
N ALA A 185 3.63 17.01 25.27
CA ALA A 185 3.34 18.35 24.76
C ALA A 185 4.44 19.36 25.11
N GLU A 186 5.23 19.11 26.15
CA GLU A 186 6.40 19.96 26.46
C GLU A 186 7.55 19.67 25.47
N PRO A 187 8.16 20.69 24.85
CA PRO A 187 9.37 20.50 24.05
C PRO A 187 10.50 19.95 24.94
N PRO A 188 11.41 19.13 24.39
CA PRO A 188 12.53 18.61 25.15
C PRO A 188 13.30 19.79 25.78
N ARG A 189 13.40 19.78 27.11
CA ARG A 189 14.22 20.75 27.85
C ARG A 189 15.66 20.48 27.47
N GLY A 190 16.20 21.33 26.59
CA GLY A 190 17.63 21.38 26.26
C GLY A 190 18.46 21.78 27.47
#